data_AF-A0A086L6W1-F1
#
_entry.id   AF-A0A086L6W1-F1
#
_cell.length_a   1.000
_cell.length_b   1.000
_cell.length_c   1.000
_cell.angle_alpha   90.00
_cell.angle_beta   90.00
_cell.angle_gamma   90.00
#
_symmetry.space_group_name_H-M   'P 1'
#
loop_
_entity.id
_entity.type
_entity.pdbx_description
1 polymer ?
#
loop_
_entity_poly.entity_id
_entity_poly.type
_entity_poly.pdbx_seq_one_letter_code
_entity_poly.pdbx_strand_id
1 'polypeptide(L)'
;DWWNSTNWDEYSRKWNKPVHRFLLRHVYMETQQRYKWSHQTAAFATFLFSALLHEMILAVCFRFVRLYLFGLMLLQLPLIALGRFYRHKKMVANAIFWACLMLGPPLLGLAYGREWAQIHFYNAHADHQPLRLF
;
A
#
# COMPACT_ATOMS: atom_id res chain seq x y z
N ASP A 1 10.23 -0.93 17.80
CA ASP A 1 8.99 -0.27 18.27
C ASP A 1 8.32 0.49 17.13
N TRP A 2 7.53 -0.20 16.31
CA TRP A 2 6.78 0.43 15.20
C TRP A 2 5.41 0.94 15.66
N TRP A 3 4.85 0.36 16.73
CA TRP A 3 3.52 0.69 17.27
C TRP A 3 3.42 2.08 17.90
N ASN A 4 4.54 2.66 18.35
CA ASN A 4 4.60 4.03 18.87
C ASN A 4 4.89 5.08 17.78
N SER A 5 4.80 4.71 16.50
CA SER A 5 5.08 5.64 15.40
C SER A 5 3.96 6.68 15.30
N THR A 6 4.32 7.96 15.27
CA THR A 6 3.34 9.06 15.23
C THR A 6 3.02 9.52 13.80
N ASN A 7 3.74 8.99 12.81
CA ASN A 7 3.61 9.37 11.42
C ASN A 7 3.95 8.18 10.51
N TRP A 8 3.41 8.21 9.30
CA TRP A 8 3.58 7.16 8.29
C TRP A 8 5.03 6.96 7.83
N ASP A 9 5.82 8.02 7.85
CA ASP A 9 7.23 8.00 7.46
C ASP A 9 8.10 7.23 8.48
N GLU A 10 7.83 7.40 9.77
CA GLU A 10 8.46 6.65 10.85
C GLU A 10 7.98 5.19 10.88
N TYR A 11 6.68 4.97 10.68
CA TYR A 11 6.12 3.62 10.59
C TYR A 11 6.75 2.81 9.44
N SER A 12 6.82 3.38 8.23
CA SER A 12 7.34 2.65 7.06
C SER A 12 8.80 2.20 7.23
N ARG A 13 9.63 3.01 7.90
CA ARG A 13 11.02 2.65 8.24
C ARG A 13 11.13 1.56 9.31
N LYS A 14 10.21 1.55 10.28
CA LYS A 14 10.28 0.69 11.47
C LYS A 14 9.55 -0.64 11.30
N TRP A 15 8.49 -0.65 10.48
CA TRP A 15 7.64 -1.81 10.23
C TRP A 15 8.39 -2.94 9.52
N ASN A 16 9.04 -2.64 8.39
CA ASN A 16 9.76 -3.64 7.60
C ASN A 16 11.19 -3.19 7.33
N LYS A 17 12.07 -3.34 8.34
CA LYS A 17 13.48 -2.91 8.25
C LYS A 17 14.24 -3.59 7.09
N PRO A 18 14.11 -4.90 6.82
CA PRO A 18 14.80 -5.54 5.70
C PRO A 18 14.41 -4.96 4.34
N VAL A 19 13.09 -4.83 4.07
CA VAL A 19 12.60 -4.27 2.81
C VAL A 19 12.96 -2.79 2.68
N HIS A 20 12.83 -2.03 3.76
CA HIS A 20 13.24 -0.62 3.76
C HIS A 20 14.72 -0.45 3.40
N ARG A 21 15.61 -1.26 3.99
CA ARG A 21 17.05 -1.23 3.68
C ARG A 21 17.34 -1.68 2.25
N PHE A 22 16.62 -2.67 1.74
CA PHE A 22 16.74 -3.12 0.35
C PHE A 22 16.39 -1.98 -0.63
N LEU A 23 15.23 -1.37 -0.46
CA LEU A 23 14.76 -0.24 -1.27
C LEU A 23 15.69 0.97 -1.17
N LEU A 24 16.16 1.29 0.04
CA LEU A 24 17.09 2.38 0.26
C LEU A 24 18.40 2.18 -0.51
N ARG A 25 18.98 0.97 -0.43
CA ARG A 25 20.27 0.68 -1.05
C ARG A 25 20.18 0.52 -2.57
N HIS A 26 19.22 -0.26 -3.07
CA HIS A 26 19.19 -0.68 -4.48
C HIS A 26 18.34 0.21 -5.38
N VAL A 27 17.40 0.98 -4.81
CA VAL A 27 16.51 1.83 -5.60
C VAL A 27 16.83 3.30 -5.32
N TYR A 28 16.79 3.72 -4.06
CA TYR A 28 16.98 5.13 -3.71
C TYR A 28 18.42 5.61 -3.95
N MET A 29 19.43 4.93 -3.40
CA MET A 29 20.82 5.34 -3.57
C MET A 29 21.28 5.21 -5.03
N GLU A 30 20.88 4.17 -5.74
CA GLU A 30 21.19 4.00 -7.16
C GLU A 30 20.56 5.09 -8.02
N THR A 31 19.28 5.44 -7.79
CA THR A 31 18.63 6.54 -8.52
C THR A 31 19.28 7.89 -8.24
N GLN A 32 19.72 8.14 -7.01
CA GLN A 32 20.45 9.36 -6.68
C GLN A 32 21.85 9.41 -7.28
N GLN A 33 22.63 8.34 -7.16
CA GLN A 33 24.03 8.30 -7.61
C GLN A 33 24.14 8.26 -9.13
N ARG A 34 23.26 7.49 -9.80
CA ARG A 34 23.32 7.30 -11.25
C ARG A 34 22.58 8.39 -12.02
N TYR A 35 21.41 8.81 -11.55
CA TYR A 35 20.54 9.73 -12.28
C TYR A 35 20.50 11.15 -11.69
N LYS A 36 21.22 11.42 -10.59
CA LYS A 36 21.27 12.72 -9.90
C LYS A 36 19.89 13.32 -9.59
N TRP A 37 18.91 12.46 -9.33
CA TRP A 37 17.55 12.89 -9.04
C TRP A 37 17.46 13.62 -7.69
N SER A 38 16.53 14.57 -7.60
CA SER A 38 16.25 15.27 -6.34
C SER A 38 15.79 14.28 -5.26
N HIS A 39 16.03 14.60 -3.99
CA HIS A 39 15.61 13.75 -2.86
C HIS A 39 14.11 13.41 -2.90
N GLN A 40 13.27 14.34 -3.35
CA GLN A 40 11.82 14.13 -3.45
C GLN A 40 11.47 13.17 -4.59
N THR A 41 12.08 13.35 -5.76
CA THR A 41 11.86 12.49 -6.93
C THR A 41 12.34 11.06 -6.66
N ALA A 42 13.51 10.89 -6.05
CA ALA A 42 14.04 9.58 -5.70
C ALA A 42 13.17 8.86 -4.65
N ALA A 43 12.66 9.59 -3.65
CA ALA A 43 11.74 9.04 -2.67
C ALA A 43 10.41 8.61 -3.32
N PHE A 44 9.83 9.47 -4.16
CA PHE A 44 8.60 9.16 -4.89
C PHE A 44 8.77 7.94 -5.80
N ALA A 45 9.86 7.85 -6.56
CA ALA A 45 10.15 6.70 -7.41
C ALA A 45 10.34 5.41 -6.60
N THR A 46 10.98 5.49 -5.44
CA THR A 46 11.13 4.34 -4.53
C THR A 46 9.77 3.87 -4.00
N PHE A 47 8.88 4.79 -3.65
CA PHE A 47 7.50 4.48 -3.24
C PHE A 47 6.70 3.86 -4.39
N LEU A 48 6.81 4.42 -5.59
CA LEU A 48 6.13 3.90 -6.78
C LEU A 48 6.60 2.47 -7.13
N PHE A 49 7.91 2.25 -7.11
CA PHE A 49 8.49 0.92 -7.31
C PHE A 49 8.01 -0.08 -6.26
N SER A 50 7.98 0.34 -4.99
CA SER A 50 7.41 -0.48 -3.91
C SER A 50 5.94 -0.82 -4.15
N ALA A 51 5.12 0.15 -4.57
CA ALA A 51 3.70 -0.07 -4.86
C ALA A 51 3.48 -1.07 -6.00
N LEU A 52 4.29 -0.99 -7.06
CA LEU A 52 4.26 -1.94 -8.17
C LEU A 52 4.63 -3.37 -7.73
N LEU A 53 5.68 -3.52 -6.91
CA LEU A 53 6.06 -4.84 -6.40
C LEU A 53 4.96 -5.47 -5.54
N HIS A 54 4.29 -4.67 -4.71
CA HIS A 54 3.20 -5.15 -3.87
C HIS A 54 2.00 -5.59 -4.71
N GLU A 55 1.62 -4.82 -5.73
CA GLU A 55 0.56 -5.22 -6.66
C GLU A 55 0.97 -6.47 -7.45
N MET A 56 2.22 -6.58 -7.90
CA MET A 56 2.73 -7.76 -8.61
C MET A 56 2.61 -9.02 -7.74
N ILE A 57 2.96 -8.95 -6.46
CA ILE A 57 2.81 -10.07 -5.53
C ILE A 57 1.33 -10.47 -5.42
N LEU A 58 0.43 -9.50 -5.24
CA LEU A 58 -1.00 -9.80 -5.19
C LEU A 58 -1.53 -10.37 -6.51
N ALA A 59 -1.08 -9.86 -7.65
CA ALA A 59 -1.45 -10.35 -8.97
C ALA A 59 -1.01 -11.79 -9.18
N VAL A 60 0.18 -12.17 -8.72
CA VAL A 60 0.68 -13.55 -8.77
C VAL A 60 -0.13 -14.46 -7.84
N CYS A 61 -0.43 -14.02 -6.61
CA CYS A 61 -1.17 -14.82 -5.64
C CYS A 61 -2.64 -15.03 -6.02
N PHE A 62 -3.32 -13.98 -6.47
CA PHE A 62 -4.76 -14.00 -6.77
C PHE A 62 -5.07 -14.26 -8.24
N ARG A 63 -4.08 -14.19 -9.13
CA ARG A 63 -4.18 -14.36 -10.59
C ARG A 63 -5.08 -13.34 -11.30
N PHE A 64 -5.30 -12.17 -10.68
CA PHE A 64 -5.99 -11.02 -11.29
C PHE A 64 -5.38 -9.69 -10.83
N VAL A 65 -5.55 -8.63 -11.61
CA VAL A 65 -5.04 -7.29 -11.32
C VAL A 65 -6.19 -6.33 -11.06
N ARG A 66 -6.18 -5.62 -9.93
CA ARG A 66 -7.25 -4.66 -9.54
C ARG A 66 -6.72 -3.31 -9.07
N LEU A 67 -5.44 -3.20 -8.72
CA LEU A 67 -4.76 -1.97 -8.31
C LEU A 67 -5.26 -1.35 -6.99
N TYR A 68 -5.99 -2.09 -6.14
CA TYR A 68 -6.44 -1.56 -4.84
C TYR A 68 -5.28 -1.30 -3.89
N LEU A 69 -4.33 -2.25 -3.79
CA LEU A 69 -3.15 -2.08 -2.94
C LEU A 69 -2.24 -0.98 -3.49
N PHE A 70 -2.09 -0.91 -4.81
CA PHE A 70 -1.38 0.19 -5.47
C PHE A 70 -1.96 1.57 -5.09
N GLY A 71 -3.28 1.73 -5.17
CA GLY A 71 -3.98 2.96 -4.78
C GLY A 71 -3.78 3.32 -3.30
N LEU A 72 -3.91 2.34 -2.40
CA LEU A 72 -3.66 2.56 -0.97
C LEU A 72 -2.21 2.91 -0.66
N MET A 73 -1.24 2.37 -1.40
CA MET A 73 0.17 2.75 -1.25
C MET A 73 0.42 4.19 -1.72
N LEU A 74 -0.20 4.63 -2.81
CA LEU A 74 -0.10 6.03 -3.24
C LEU A 74 -0.76 6.99 -2.24
N LEU A 75 -1.86 6.57 -1.60
CA LEU A 75 -2.52 7.35 -0.55
C LEU A 75 -1.63 7.57 0.69
N GLN A 76 -0.57 6.78 0.88
CA GLN A 76 0.39 7.04 1.97
C GLN A 76 1.14 8.36 1.78
N LEU A 77 1.38 8.82 0.55
CA LEU A 77 2.10 10.08 0.29
C LEU A 77 1.37 11.32 0.84
N PRO A 78 0.08 11.57 0.56
CA PRO A 78 -0.66 12.65 1.18
C PRO A 78 -0.82 12.45 2.70
N LEU A 79 -0.92 11.21 3.19
CA LEU A 79 -0.96 10.93 4.62
C LEU A 79 0.36 11.30 5.33
N ILE A 80 1.50 11.10 4.68
CA ILE A 80 2.81 11.55 5.19
C ILE A 80 2.85 13.08 5.25
N ALA A 81 2.34 13.77 4.22
CA ALA A 81 2.26 15.23 4.22
C ALA A 81 1.34 15.75 5.34
N LEU A 82 0.18 15.11 5.54
CA LEU A 82 -0.75 15.41 6.63
C LEU A 82 -0.11 15.18 8.01
N GLY A 83 0.62 14.08 8.18
CA GLY A 83 1.37 13.79 9.40
C GLY A 83 2.46 14.83 9.69
N ARG A 84 3.09 15.39 8.65
CA ARG A 84 4.04 16.52 8.80
C ARG A 84 3.33 17.80 9.23
N PHE A 85 2.13 18.07 8.71
CA PHE A 85 1.34 19.23 9.10
C PHE A 85 0.91 19.19 10.58
N TYR A 86 0.46 18.02 11.06
CA TYR A 86 0.08 17.83 12.47
C TYR A 86 1.25 17.44 13.39
N ARG A 87 2.51 17.62 12.96
CA ARG A 87 3.69 17.22 13.73
C ARG A 87 3.74 17.85 15.14
N HIS A 88 3.17 19.04 15.31
CA HIS A 88 3.12 19.75 16.60
C HIS A 88 2.09 19.15 17.58
N LYS A 89 1.09 18.42 17.07
CA LYS A 89 0.04 17.75 17.87
C LYS A 89 0.19 16.23 17.78
N LYS A 90 1.18 15.69 18.49
CA LYS A 90 1.52 14.25 18.48
C LYS A 90 0.32 13.32 18.74
N MET A 91 -0.60 13.71 19.62
CA MET A 91 -1.81 12.93 19.91
C MET A 91 -2.73 12.81 18.69
N VAL A 92 -2.96 13.93 17.98
CA VAL A 92 -3.81 13.96 16.78
C VAL A 92 -3.17 13.16 15.65
N ALA A 93 -1.87 13.34 15.43
CA ALA A 93 -1.13 12.58 14.42
C ALA A 93 -1.15 11.06 14.70
N ASN A 94 -1.00 10.66 15.97
CA ASN A 94 -1.11 9.27 16.39
C ASN A 94 -2.54 8.72 16.20
N ALA A 95 -3.57 9.48 16.56
CA ALA A 95 -4.97 9.07 16.37
C ALA A 95 -5.32 8.86 14.88
N ILE A 96 -4.90 9.79 14.01
CA ILE A 96 -5.06 9.66 12.55
C ILE A 96 -4.30 8.43 12.04
N PHE A 97 -3.07 8.22 12.49
CA PHE A 97 -2.26 7.06 12.12
C PHE A 97 -2.97 5.74 12.47
N TRP A 98 -3.45 5.59 13.72
CA TRP A 98 -4.17 4.40 14.15
C TRP A 98 -5.50 4.23 13.42
N ALA A 99 -6.25 5.30 13.17
CA ALA A 99 -7.49 5.24 12.39
C ALA A 99 -7.23 4.70 10.97
N CYS A 100 -6.20 5.22 10.28
CA CYS A 100 -5.81 4.72 8.96
C CYS A 100 -5.31 3.27 9.00
N LEU A 101 -4.55 2.89 10.04
CA LEU A 101 -4.04 1.53 10.21
C LEU A 101 -5.17 0.52 10.50
N MET A 102 -6.21 0.92 11.21
CA MET A 102 -7.39 0.08 11.46
C MET A 102 -8.32 0.00 10.25
N LEU A 103 -8.37 1.04 9.41
CA LEU A 103 -9.27 1.07 8.25
C LEU A 103 -8.66 0.43 6.99
N GLY A 104 -7.38 0.70 6.70
CA GLY A 104 -6.74 0.34 5.43
C GLY A 104 -6.66 -1.18 5.17
N PRO A 105 -5.97 -1.96 6.02
CA PRO A 105 -5.81 -3.40 5.83
C PRO A 105 -7.14 -4.17 5.81
N PRO A 106 -8.13 -3.92 6.69
CA PRO A 106 -9.43 -4.60 6.61
C PRO A 106 -10.21 -4.28 5.33
N LEU A 107 -10.23 -3.02 4.89
CA LEU A 107 -10.86 -2.65 3.62
C LEU A 107 -10.21 -3.36 2.43
N LEU A 108 -8.88 -3.46 2.44
CA LEU A 108 -8.14 -4.19 1.42
C LEU A 108 -8.49 -5.68 1.41
N GLY A 109 -8.53 -6.30 2.60
CA GLY A 109 -8.93 -7.70 2.76
C GLY A 109 -10.35 -7.96 2.27
N LEU A 110 -11.30 -7.08 2.60
CA LEU A 110 -12.68 -7.16 2.12
C LEU A 110 -12.77 -6.99 0.61
N ALA A 111 -12.07 -6.02 0.03
CA ALA A 111 -12.09 -5.76 -1.41
C ALA A 111 -11.53 -6.95 -2.21
N TYR A 112 -10.34 -7.43 -1.88
CA TYR A 112 -9.75 -8.59 -2.56
C TYR A 112 -10.53 -9.88 -2.28
N GLY A 113 -11.06 -10.06 -1.07
CA GLY A 113 -11.89 -11.21 -0.73
C GLY A 113 -13.18 -11.26 -1.53
N ARG A 114 -13.86 -10.12 -1.67
CA ARG A 114 -15.08 -9.98 -2.49
C ARG A 114 -14.81 -10.28 -3.96
N GLU A 115 -13.74 -9.71 -4.53
CA GLU A 115 -13.37 -9.95 -5.92
C GLU A 115 -13.02 -11.42 -6.17
N TRP A 116 -12.23 -12.00 -5.27
CA TRP A 116 -11.84 -13.41 -5.38
C TRP A 116 -13.07 -14.33 -5.33
N ALA A 117 -14.01 -14.07 -4.42
CA ALA A 117 -15.26 -14.82 -4.33
C ALA A 117 -16.13 -14.65 -5.58
N GLN A 118 -16.22 -13.43 -6.13
CA GLN A 118 -16.97 -13.18 -7.36
C GLN A 118 -16.38 -13.97 -8.55
N ILE A 119 -15.06 -13.96 -8.70
CA ILE A 119 -14.37 -14.64 -9.81
C ILE A 119 -14.42 -16.17 -9.67
N HIS A 120 -14.18 -16.72 -8.47
CA HIS A 120 -14.03 -18.17 -8.29
C HIS A 120 -15.34 -18.88 -7.95
N PHE A 121 -16.24 -18.24 -7.19
CA PHE A 121 -17.51 -18.86 -6.82
C PHE A 121 -18.64 -18.46 -7.78
N TYR A 122 -18.89 -17.17 -7.99
CA TYR A 122 -20.07 -16.75 -8.77
C TYR A 122 -19.94 -17.04 -10.26
N ASN A 123 -18.81 -16.68 -10.89
CA ASN A 123 -18.64 -16.91 -12.33
C ASN A 123 -18.57 -18.41 -12.67
N ALA A 124 -17.94 -19.22 -11.81
CA ALA A 124 -17.86 -20.67 -12.03
C ALA A 124 -19.23 -21.39 -11.90
N HIS A 125 -20.17 -20.84 -11.13
CA HIS A 125 -21.51 -21.41 -10.96
C HIS A 125 -22.56 -20.75 -11.88
N ALA A 126 -22.25 -19.60 -12.48
CA ALA A 126 -23.10 -18.96 -13.47
C ALA A 126 -23.20 -19.80 -14.76
N ASP A 127 -22.14 -20.51 -15.14
CA ASP A 127 -22.14 -21.43 -16.30
C ASP A 127 -23.03 -22.68 -16.07
N HIS A 128 -23.41 -22.97 -14.83
CA HIS A 128 -24.30 -24.08 -14.47
C HIS A 128 -25.76 -23.66 -14.21
N GLN A 129 -26.06 -22.36 -14.20
CA GLN A 129 -27.44 -21.88 -14.14
C GLN A 129 -27.92 -21.50 -15.55
N PRO A 130 -28.74 -22.34 -16.23
CA PRO A 130 -29.46 -21.83 -17.38
C PRO A 130 -30.34 -20.69 -16.89
N LEU A 131 -30.14 -19.51 -17.50
CA LEU A 131 -30.97 -18.31 -17.42
C LEU A 131 -32.35 -18.58 -16.81
N ARG A 132 -32.50 -18.37 -15.50
CA ARG A 132 -33.84 -18.18 -14.93
C ARG A 132 -34.17 -16.70 -15.06
N LEU A 133 -34.62 -16.37 -16.28
CA LEU A 133 -35.61 -15.33 -16.50
C LEU A 133 -36.78 -15.58 -15.55
N PHE A 134 -36.97 -14.70 -14.57
CA PHE A 134 -38.26 -14.21 -14.08
C PHE A 134 -38.04 -12.81 -13.52
#